data_AF-A0A3S4HZA7-F1
#
_entry.id   AF-A0A3S4HZA7-F1
#
_cell.length_a   1.000
_cell.length_b   1.000
_cell.length_c   1.000
_cell.angle_alpha   90.00
_cell.angle_beta   90.00
_cell.angle_gamma   90.00
#
_symmetry.space_group_name_H-M   'P 1'
#
loop_
_entity.id
_entity.type
_entity.pdbx_description
1 polymer ?
#
loop_
_entity_poly.entity_id
_entity_poly.type
_entity_poly.pdbx_seq_one_letter_code
_entity_poly.pdbx_strand_id
1 'polypeptide(L)'
;MDAAGEPVMLSKPELPWETRGFWVNEGPAVIRHGRRIFISYSASATDENYCLGLLWADIDAELTDPAQWHKSPQPVFRTSYDNRQFGPGHNSFTRDEDGSDVLVYHARNYTEIDGDPLYDPNRHTRIKTLEWDEQGMPLFGEPPADNW
;
A
#
# COMPACT_ATOMS: atom_id res chain seq x y z
N MET A 1 -8.62 22.00 -11.20
CA MET A 1 -7.58 21.32 -12.02
C MET A 1 -8.32 20.28 -12.82
N ASP A 2 -8.47 20.48 -14.13
CA ASP A 2 -9.00 19.44 -14.99
C ASP A 2 -7.86 18.48 -15.31
N ALA A 3 -8.08 17.18 -15.10
CA ALA A 3 -7.13 16.18 -15.55
C ALA A 3 -7.07 16.26 -17.09
N ALA A 4 -5.88 16.49 -17.63
CA ALA A 4 -5.69 16.51 -19.08
C ALA A 4 -5.53 15.06 -19.58
N GLY A 5 -6.48 14.55 -20.35
CA GLY A 5 -6.42 13.23 -21.01
C GLY A 5 -7.49 12.22 -20.56
N GLU A 6 -7.57 11.11 -21.28
CA GLU A 6 -8.45 9.99 -20.89
C GLU A 6 -7.82 9.18 -19.74
N PRO A 7 -8.61 8.76 -18.74
CA PRO A 7 -8.12 7.88 -17.68
C PRO A 7 -7.60 6.55 -18.24
N VAL A 8 -6.46 6.10 -17.73
CA VAL A 8 -5.83 4.82 -18.10
C VAL A 8 -5.86 3.88 -16.89
N MET A 9 -6.32 2.64 -17.09
CA MET A 9 -6.33 1.61 -16.06
C MET A 9 -4.93 0.97 -15.94
N LEU A 10 -4.29 1.16 -14.78
CA LEU A 10 -2.97 0.57 -14.49
C LEU A 10 -3.02 -0.79 -13.80
N SER A 11 -4.06 -1.03 -13.00
CA SER A 11 -4.27 -2.29 -12.29
C SER A 11 -5.76 -2.54 -12.07
N LYS A 12 -6.11 -3.82 -11.94
CA LYS A 12 -7.39 -4.32 -11.49
C LYS A 12 -7.15 -5.46 -10.48
N PRO A 13 -8.07 -5.68 -9.52
CA PRO A 13 -7.98 -6.82 -8.61
C PRO A 13 -8.14 -8.14 -9.37
N GLU A 14 -7.14 -9.00 -9.29
CA GLU A 14 -7.13 -10.29 -10.00
C GLU A 14 -6.32 -11.37 -9.28
N LEU A 15 -5.35 -10.98 -8.45
CA LEU A 15 -4.57 -11.93 -7.66
C LEU A 15 -5.38 -12.41 -6.44
N PRO A 16 -5.16 -13.65 -5.96
CA PRO A 16 -5.94 -14.19 -4.83
C PRO A 16 -5.88 -13.36 -3.54
N TRP A 17 -4.84 -12.56 -3.34
CA TRP A 17 -4.72 -11.66 -2.19
C TRP A 17 -5.41 -10.30 -2.41
N GLU A 18 -5.86 -9.98 -3.62
CA GLU A 18 -6.59 -8.75 -3.95
C GLU A 18 -8.12 -8.91 -3.89
N THR A 19 -8.59 -10.16 -3.76
CA THR A 19 -10.00 -10.55 -3.96
C THR A 19 -10.64 -11.20 -2.73
N ARG A 20 -10.05 -11.02 -1.54
CA ARG A 20 -10.58 -11.58 -0.29
C ARG A 20 -11.68 -10.68 0.27
N GLY A 21 -12.87 -11.25 0.42
CA GLY A 21 -14.09 -10.50 0.77
C GLY A 21 -14.62 -9.69 -0.41
N PHE A 22 -13.85 -8.70 -0.86
CA PHE A 22 -14.16 -7.88 -2.03
C PHE A 22 -12.99 -7.85 -3.01
N TRP A 23 -13.30 -7.57 -4.29
CA TRP A 23 -12.32 -7.45 -5.37
C TRP A 23 -11.95 -5.98 -5.49
N VAL A 24 -10.86 -5.58 -4.85
CA VAL A 24 -10.53 -4.16 -4.65
C VAL A 24 -9.08 -3.86 -5.04
N ASN A 25 -8.90 -2.77 -5.78
CA ASN A 25 -7.66 -1.99 -5.83
C ASN A 25 -8.08 -0.54 -5.53
N GLU A 26 -7.60 0.05 -4.44
CA GLU A 26 -7.97 1.39 -4.00
C GLU A 26 -6.82 2.11 -3.27
N GLY A 27 -7.05 3.34 -2.81
CA GLY A 27 -6.09 4.09 -1.99
C GLY A 27 -4.67 4.19 -2.59
N PRO A 28 -4.51 4.67 -3.84
CA PRO A 28 -3.19 4.76 -4.47
C PRO A 28 -2.33 5.83 -3.79
N ALA A 29 -1.07 5.51 -3.55
CA ALA A 29 -0.06 6.45 -3.03
C ALA A 29 1.22 6.37 -3.85
N VAL A 30 1.78 7.54 -4.19
CA VAL A 30 2.93 7.66 -5.08
C VAL A 30 4.19 8.01 -4.31
N ILE A 31 5.28 7.32 -4.60
CA ILE A 31 6.63 7.70 -4.16
C ILE A 31 7.62 7.55 -5.32
N ARG A 32 8.63 8.43 -5.37
CA ARG A 32 9.69 8.39 -6.37
C ARG A 32 11.02 8.13 -5.69
N HIS A 33 11.82 7.23 -6.23
CA HIS A 33 13.16 6.94 -5.75
C HIS A 33 14.06 6.53 -6.90
N GLY A 34 15.24 7.16 -6.99
CA GLY A 34 16.14 7.00 -8.13
C GLY A 34 15.43 7.34 -9.45
N ARG A 35 15.46 6.40 -10.40
CA ARG A 35 14.83 6.50 -11.72
C ARG A 35 13.46 5.83 -11.81
N ARG A 36 12.82 5.52 -10.69
CA ARG A 36 11.54 4.82 -10.67
C ARG A 36 10.46 5.64 -9.97
N ILE A 37 9.24 5.45 -10.47
CA ILE A 37 8.01 5.82 -9.78
C ILE A 37 7.34 4.55 -9.26
N PHE A 38 6.85 4.62 -8.03
CA PHE A 38 6.14 3.54 -7.35
C PHE A 38 4.73 4.01 -7.01
N ILE A 39 3.75 3.17 -7.24
CA ILE A 39 2.36 3.35 -6.80
C ILE A 39 2.02 2.19 -5.89
N SER A 40 1.99 2.41 -4.58
CA SER A 40 1.34 1.45 -3.68
C SER A 40 -0.17 1.64 -3.77
N TYR A 41 -0.91 0.56 -3.56
CA TYR A 41 -2.38 0.58 -3.52
C TYR A 41 -2.85 -0.48 -2.54
N SER A 42 -4.05 -0.32 -1.99
CA SER A 42 -4.64 -1.29 -1.07
C SER A 42 -5.58 -2.24 -1.79
N ALA A 43 -5.69 -3.47 -1.30
CA ALA A 43 -6.51 -4.50 -1.90
C ALA A 43 -7.26 -5.36 -0.87
N SER A 44 -8.25 -6.12 -1.34
CA SER A 44 -9.20 -6.90 -0.52
C SER A 44 -10.11 -6.04 0.39
N ALA A 45 -10.97 -6.69 1.19
CA ALA A 45 -11.82 -6.04 2.17
C ALA A 45 -11.00 -5.31 3.27
N THR A 46 -11.60 -4.30 3.90
CA THR A 46 -10.97 -3.49 4.97
C THR A 46 -10.96 -4.19 6.34
N ASP A 47 -10.82 -5.51 6.33
CA ASP A 47 -10.62 -6.41 7.48
C ASP A 47 -9.13 -6.85 7.57
N GLU A 48 -8.81 -7.94 8.26
CA GLU A 48 -7.44 -8.46 8.35
C GLU A 48 -6.79 -8.87 7.01
N ASN A 49 -7.56 -8.97 5.93
CA ASN A 49 -7.06 -9.29 4.60
C ASN A 49 -6.55 -8.05 3.86
N TYR A 50 -6.84 -6.85 4.36
CA TYR A 50 -6.38 -5.61 3.75
C TYR A 50 -4.85 -5.55 3.72
N CYS A 51 -4.29 -5.22 2.57
CA CYS A 51 -2.85 -5.22 2.34
C CYS A 51 -2.46 -4.28 1.20
N LEU A 52 -1.17 -3.96 1.11
CA LEU A 52 -0.62 -3.13 0.04
C LEU A 52 -0.06 -4.00 -1.10
N GLY A 53 -0.51 -3.70 -2.32
CA GLY A 53 0.17 -4.02 -3.56
C GLY A 53 1.14 -2.90 -3.98
N LEU A 54 1.91 -3.17 -5.04
CA LEU A 54 2.87 -2.22 -5.59
C LEU A 54 2.90 -2.30 -7.11
N LEU A 55 2.77 -1.15 -7.76
CA LEU A 55 3.13 -0.96 -9.17
C LEU A 55 4.42 -0.15 -9.25
N TRP A 56 5.24 -0.38 -10.28
CA TRP A 56 6.39 0.48 -10.56
C TRP A 56 6.70 0.59 -12.06
N ALA A 57 7.28 1.72 -12.45
CA ALA A 57 7.73 2.03 -13.81
C ALA A 57 9.02 2.89 -13.76
N ASP A 58 9.77 2.95 -14.86
CA ASP A 58 10.82 3.96 -15.03
C ASP A 58 10.18 5.34 -15.17
N ILE A 59 10.79 6.37 -14.56
CA ILE A 59 10.28 7.74 -14.59
C ILE A 59 10.31 8.36 -15.99
N ASP A 60 11.18 7.87 -16.88
CA ASP A 60 11.30 8.35 -18.26
C ASP A 60 10.40 7.54 -19.23
N ALA A 61 9.63 6.56 -18.76
CA ALA A 61 8.68 5.81 -19.57
C ALA A 61 7.38 6.59 -19.81
N GLU A 62 6.60 6.18 -20.81
CA GLU A 62 5.25 6.71 -21.04
C GLU A 62 4.30 6.22 -19.93
N LEU A 63 4.12 7.02 -18.88
CA LEU A 63 3.36 6.62 -17.70
C LEU A 63 1.86 6.40 -17.98
N THR A 64 1.36 6.91 -19.12
CA THR A 64 -0.01 6.65 -19.60
C THR A 64 -0.13 5.36 -20.43
N ASP A 65 0.95 4.61 -20.62
CA ASP A 65 0.94 3.27 -21.22
C ASP A 65 1.00 2.19 -20.11
N PRO A 66 -0.08 1.40 -19.90
CA PRO A 66 -0.11 0.33 -18.91
C PRO A 66 1.02 -0.70 -19.07
N ALA A 67 1.55 -0.90 -20.28
CA ALA A 67 2.62 -1.87 -20.53
C ALA A 67 3.96 -1.48 -19.87
N GLN A 68 4.11 -0.22 -19.46
CA GLN A 68 5.29 0.27 -18.73
C GLN A 68 5.26 -0.06 -17.24
N TRP A 69 4.12 -0.50 -16.72
CA TRP A 69 3.92 -0.76 -15.31
C TRP A 69 4.11 -2.24 -14.99
N HIS A 70 4.96 -2.51 -14.01
CA HIS A 70 5.08 -3.82 -13.38
C HIS A 70 4.18 -3.89 -12.15
N LYS A 71 3.57 -5.05 -11.90
CA LYS A 71 2.75 -5.33 -10.73
C LYS A 71 3.40 -6.40 -9.85
N SER A 72 3.51 -6.14 -8.55
CA SER A 72 4.04 -7.13 -7.61
C SER A 72 3.11 -8.36 -7.55
N PRO A 73 3.63 -9.60 -7.67
CA PRO A 73 2.80 -10.79 -7.61
C PRO A 73 2.31 -11.10 -6.18
N GLN A 74 2.91 -10.48 -5.16
CA GLN A 74 2.59 -10.65 -3.74
C GLN A 74 2.37 -9.29 -3.07
N PRO A 75 1.59 -9.22 -1.99
CA PRO A 75 1.47 -7.98 -1.22
C PRO A 75 2.83 -7.60 -0.64
N VAL A 76 3.18 -6.32 -0.72
CA VAL A 76 4.43 -5.77 -0.19
C VAL A 76 4.32 -5.38 1.29
N PHE A 77 3.11 -5.22 1.81
CA PHE A 77 2.84 -4.93 3.21
C PHE A 77 1.50 -5.54 3.60
N ARG A 78 1.46 -6.33 4.68
CA ARG A 78 0.28 -7.13 5.05
C ARG A 78 0.21 -7.35 6.55
N THR A 79 -0.89 -7.94 6.99
CA THR A 79 -1.07 -8.40 8.37
C THR A 79 0.16 -9.13 8.92
N SER A 80 0.61 -8.70 10.10
CA SER A 80 1.60 -9.41 10.91
C SER A 80 0.92 -9.89 12.18
N TYR A 81 0.69 -11.20 12.26
CA TYR A 81 0.07 -11.85 13.43
C TYR A 81 0.95 -11.74 14.66
N ASP A 82 2.26 -11.92 14.49
CA ASP A 82 3.25 -11.83 15.57
C ASP A 82 3.27 -10.43 16.20
N ASN A 83 3.14 -9.38 15.38
CA ASN A 83 3.09 -8.00 15.85
C ASN A 83 1.68 -7.52 16.22
N ARG A 84 0.66 -8.39 16.06
CA ARG A 84 -0.76 -8.06 16.25
C ARG A 84 -1.19 -6.82 15.47
N GLN A 85 -0.80 -6.73 14.21
CA GLN A 85 -1.16 -5.65 13.30
C GLN A 85 -1.93 -6.22 12.11
N PHE A 86 -3.20 -5.87 11.99
CA PHE A 86 -4.16 -6.50 11.09
C PHE A 86 -4.69 -5.50 10.08
N GLY A 87 -4.73 -5.91 8.81
CA GLY A 87 -5.28 -5.12 7.71
C GLY A 87 -4.54 -3.80 7.43
N PRO A 88 -3.19 -3.77 7.33
CA PRO A 88 -2.51 -2.51 7.08
C PRO A 88 -2.77 -2.00 5.65
N GLY A 89 -3.18 -0.75 5.51
CA GLY A 89 -3.39 -0.19 4.18
C GLY A 89 -3.74 1.30 4.15
N HIS A 90 -4.29 1.70 3.00
CA HIS A 90 -4.60 3.07 2.56
C HIS A 90 -3.48 4.03 2.95
N ASN A 91 -2.28 3.71 2.49
CA ASN A 91 -1.09 4.40 2.94
C ASN A 91 -0.94 5.78 2.27
N SER A 92 -0.04 6.57 2.81
CA SER A 92 0.60 7.69 2.15
C SER A 92 2.09 7.67 2.43
N PHE A 93 2.83 8.57 1.80
CA PHE A 93 4.26 8.75 2.02
C PHE A 93 4.52 10.19 2.44
N THR A 94 5.43 10.37 3.40
CA THR A 94 5.96 11.66 3.83
C THR A 94 7.46 11.54 4.07
N ARG A 95 8.10 12.59 4.58
CA ARG A 95 9.49 12.54 5.07
C ARG A 95 9.58 12.98 6.52
N ASP A 96 10.55 12.42 7.23
CA ASP A 96 10.93 12.90 8.56
C ASP A 96 11.84 14.13 8.49
N GLU A 97 12.28 14.62 9.66
CA GLU A 97 13.14 15.81 9.78
C GLU A 97 14.55 15.59 9.21
N ASP A 98 15.01 14.34 9.15
CA ASP A 98 16.31 13.94 8.59
C ASP A 98 16.23 13.68 7.07
N GLY A 99 15.03 13.74 6.49
CA GLY A 99 14.75 13.56 5.08
C GLY A 99 14.53 12.10 4.64
N SER A 100 14.42 11.17 5.58
CA SER A 100 14.08 9.77 5.29
C SER A 100 12.62 9.65 4.84
N ASP A 101 12.34 8.79 3.89
CA ASP A 101 10.96 8.52 3.47
C ASP A 101 10.23 7.72 4.58
N VAL A 102 8.98 8.10 4.84
CA VAL A 102 8.13 7.54 5.91
C VAL A 102 6.85 7.00 5.28
N LEU A 103 6.54 5.74 5.60
CA LEU A 103 5.25 5.13 5.32
C LEU A 103 4.26 5.52 6.40
N VAL A 104 3.15 6.15 6.02
CA VAL A 104 2.00 6.43 6.89
C VAL A 104 0.87 5.50 6.46
N TYR A 105 0.24 4.78 7.38
CA TYR A 105 -0.81 3.81 7.06
C TYR A 105 -1.80 3.66 8.21
N HIS A 106 -2.91 2.96 8.00
CA HIS A 106 -3.76 2.51 9.12
C HIS A 106 -3.70 1.00 9.29
N ALA A 107 -3.92 0.52 10.51
CA ALA A 107 -4.14 -0.90 10.82
C ALA A 107 -5.02 -1.04 12.08
N ARG A 108 -5.56 -2.24 12.31
CA ARG A 108 -6.19 -2.64 13.58
C ARG A 108 -5.21 -3.48 14.42
N ASN A 109 -5.51 -3.64 15.71
CA ASN A 109 -4.75 -4.51 16.63
C ASN A 109 -5.54 -5.77 17.08
N TYR A 110 -6.66 -6.06 16.41
CA TYR A 110 -7.46 -7.27 16.53
C TYR A 110 -8.07 -7.67 15.16
N THR A 111 -8.54 -8.91 15.06
CA THR A 111 -9.16 -9.50 13.85
C THR A 111 -10.68 -9.58 13.92
N GLU A 112 -11.24 -9.94 15.08
CA GLU A 112 -12.68 -10.11 15.24
C GLU A 112 -13.40 -8.75 15.21
N ILE A 113 -14.17 -8.50 14.14
CA ILE A 113 -14.96 -7.29 13.94
C ILE A 113 -16.44 -7.66 14.03
N ASP A 114 -17.15 -7.06 14.99
CA ASP A 114 -18.61 -7.18 15.09
C ASP A 114 -19.30 -6.22 14.10
N GLY A 115 -19.96 -6.78 13.08
CA GLY A 115 -20.69 -6.01 12.07
C GLY A 115 -19.84 -5.65 10.85
N ASP A 116 -20.20 -4.56 10.16
CA ASP A 116 -19.47 -4.11 8.96
C ASP A 116 -18.17 -3.37 9.36
N PRO A 117 -16.98 -3.83 8.91
CA PRO A 117 -15.69 -3.20 9.18
C PRO A 117 -15.60 -1.71 8.84
N LEU A 118 -16.46 -1.21 7.95
CA LEU A 118 -16.51 0.21 7.61
C LEU A 118 -16.90 1.08 8.82
N TYR A 119 -17.77 0.57 9.71
CA TYR A 119 -18.29 1.29 10.86
C TYR A 119 -17.53 1.00 12.16
N ASP A 120 -16.60 0.05 12.14
CA ASP A 120 -15.65 -0.16 13.23
C ASP A 120 -14.61 0.98 13.26
N PRO A 121 -14.52 1.77 14.33
CA PRO A 121 -13.72 2.99 14.38
C PRO A 121 -12.24 2.76 14.71
N ASN A 122 -11.80 1.51 14.93
CA ASN A 122 -10.50 1.23 15.54
C ASN A 122 -9.38 0.96 14.52
N ARG A 123 -9.47 1.57 13.34
CA ARG A 123 -8.32 1.71 12.45
C ARG A 123 -7.46 2.87 12.96
N HIS A 124 -6.26 2.56 13.44
CA HIS A 124 -5.33 3.54 13.98
C HIS A 124 -4.29 3.93 12.95
N THR A 125 -4.00 5.22 12.83
CA THR A 125 -2.89 5.72 12.00
C THR A 125 -1.56 5.35 12.63
N ARG A 126 -0.62 4.87 11.81
CA ARG A 126 0.71 4.39 12.19
C ARG A 126 1.73 4.91 11.19
N ILE A 127 2.99 5.01 11.63
CA ILE A 127 4.11 5.42 10.79
C ILE A 127 5.29 4.47 10.98
N LYS A 128 6.07 4.27 9.92
CA LYS A 128 7.40 3.65 9.98
C LYS A 128 8.31 4.25 8.92
N THR A 129 9.62 4.26 9.17
CA THR A 129 10.61 4.57 8.13
C THR A 129 10.50 3.54 6.99
N LEU A 130 10.59 4.02 5.76
CA LEU A 130 10.65 3.21 4.56
C LEU A 130 12.11 3.10 4.13
N GLU A 131 12.62 1.88 4.09
CA GLU A 131 13.98 1.60 3.63
C GLU A 131 13.99 1.25 2.15
N TRP A 132 15.17 1.25 1.54
CA TRP A 132 15.37 0.96 0.13
C TRP A 132 16.48 -0.08 -0.02
N ASP A 133 16.28 -1.07 -0.88
CA ASP A 133 17.31 -2.07 -1.17
C ASP A 133 18.37 -1.55 -2.16
N GLU A 134 19.43 -2.33 -2.37
CA GLU A 134 20.52 -1.98 -3.30
C GLU A 134 20.06 -1.84 -4.76
N GLN A 135 18.90 -2.41 -5.11
CA GLN A 135 18.28 -2.31 -6.44
C GLN A 135 17.31 -1.13 -6.54
N GLY A 136 17.17 -0.33 -5.48
CA GLY A 136 16.28 0.82 -5.40
C GLY A 136 14.81 0.46 -5.29
N MET A 137 14.46 -0.73 -4.77
CA MET A 137 13.09 -1.11 -4.45
C MET A 137 12.74 -0.77 -3.00
N PRO A 138 11.49 -0.38 -2.72
CA PRO A 138 11.05 -0.05 -1.37
C PRO A 138 10.93 -1.31 -0.50
N LEU A 139 11.56 -1.28 0.66
CA LEU A 139 11.47 -2.30 1.70
C LEU A 139 10.40 -1.91 2.73
N PHE A 140 9.15 -2.27 2.43
CA PHE A 140 8.02 -2.02 3.33
C PHE A 140 8.16 -2.77 4.66
N GLY A 141 8.71 -3.99 4.64
CA GLY A 141 8.87 -4.85 5.81
C GLY A 141 7.52 -5.31 6.37
N GLU A 142 7.42 -5.42 7.69
CA GLU A 142 6.18 -5.74 8.39
C GLU A 142 5.69 -4.55 9.23
N PRO A 143 4.37 -4.45 9.49
CA PRO A 143 3.85 -3.46 10.43
C PRO A 143 4.41 -3.74 11.84
N PRO A 144 5.13 -2.78 12.46
CA PRO A 144 5.76 -2.99 13.78
C PRO A 144 4.73 -3.21 14.88
N ALA A 145 5.08 -3.98 15.91
CA ALA A 145 4.26 -4.10 17.12
C ALA A 145 4.05 -2.73 17.79
N ASP A 146 3.02 -2.61 18.64
CA ASP A 146 2.89 -1.48 19.54
C ASP A 146 4.05 -1.53 20.55
N ASN A 147 4.81 -0.43 20.68
CA ASN A 147 5.80 -0.29 21.74
C ASN A 147 5.09 0.13 23.03
N TRP A 148 5.22 -0.69 24.08
CA TRP A 148 4.78 -0.37 25.44
C TRP A 148 5.92 0.27 26.24
#